data_AF-A0A699XIK3-F1
#
_entry.id   AF-A0A699XIK3-F1
#
_cell.length_a   1.000
_cell.length_b   1.000
_cell.length_c   1.000
_cell.angle_alpha   90.00
_cell.angle_beta   90.00
_cell.angle_gamma   90.00
#
_symmetry.space_group_name_H-M   'P 1'
#
loop_
_entity.id
_entity.type
_entity.pdbx_description
1 polymer ?
#
loop_
_entity_poly.entity_id
_entity_poly.type
_entity_poly.pdbx_seq_one_letter_code
_entity_poly.pdbx_strand_id
1 'polypeptide(L)' 'MHAPVEWKLYNTCEVHHVSTKDQDIFMLIEKDYPLRKGLAIAMISYKLQVEIYSLMENDLILKIYKISNYPREQDD' A
#
# COMPACT_ATOMS: atom_id res chain seq x y z
N MET A 1 11.88 6.54 -17.21
CA MET A 1 10.56 6.74 -16.61
C MET A 1 10.19 5.47 -15.86
N HIS A 2 10.12 5.52 -14.52
CA HIS A 2 9.52 4.42 -13.76
C HIS A 2 8.02 4.45 -13.99
N ALA A 3 7.41 3.29 -14.23
CA ALA A 3 5.98 3.20 -14.47
C ALA A 3 5.22 3.63 -13.21
N PRO A 4 4.11 4.38 -13.35
CA PRO A 4 3.28 4.75 -12.22
C PRO A 4 2.71 3.50 -11.54
N VAL A 5 2.65 3.53 -10.21
CA VAL A 5 1.90 2.55 -9.42
C VAL A 5 0.48 3.09 -9.30
N GLU A 6 -0.48 2.39 -9.93
CA GLU A 6 -1.89 2.74 -9.83
C GLU A 6 -2.49 2.04 -8.61
N TRP A 7 -3.28 2.78 -7.82
CA TRP A 7 -3.98 2.23 -6.66
C TRP A 7 -5.47 2.49 -6.74
N LYS A 8 -6.26 1.41 -6.66
CA LYS A 8 -7.72 1.47 -6.73
C LYS A 8 -8.32 0.87 -5.48
N LEU A 9 -9.30 1.57 -4.90
CA LEU A 9 -10.09 1.05 -3.80
C LEU A 9 -11.43 0.53 -4.34
N TYR A 10 -11.69 -0.75 -4.15
CA TYR A 10 -13.00 -1.35 -4.41
C TYR A 10 -13.80 -1.36 -3.11
N ASN A 11 -14.56 -0.29 -2.88
CA ASN A 11 -15.34 -0.07 -1.66
C ASN A 11 -16.45 -1.11 -1.43
N THR A 12 -16.95 -1.76 -2.49
CA THR A 12 -18.05 -2.73 -2.40
C THR A 12 -17.62 -4.09 -1.85
N CYS A 13 -16.32 -4.40 -1.89
CA CYS A 13 -15.76 -5.67 -1.43
C CYS A 13 -14.66 -5.49 -0.37
N GLU A 14 -14.42 -4.25 0.08
CA GLU A 14 -13.34 -3.91 1.01
C GLU A 14 -11.97 -4.42 0.56
N VAL A 15 -11.69 -4.31 -0.74
CA VAL A 15 -10.42 -4.73 -1.35
C VAL A 15 -9.65 -3.53 -1.88
N HIS A 16 -8.39 -3.41 -1.49
CA HIS A 16 -7.41 -2.56 -2.15
C HIS A 16 -6.76 -3.31 -3.32
N HIS A 17 -6.69 -2.67 -4.47
CA HIS A 17 -5.94 -3.15 -5.62
C HIS A 17 -4.76 -2.24 -5.88
N VAL A 18 -3.59 -2.86 -5.95
CA VAL A 18 -2.31 -2.26 -6.32
C VAL A 18 -1.96 -2.78 -7.68
N SER A 19 -1.84 -1.90 -8.65
CA SER A 19 -1.31 -2.26 -9.96
C SER A 19 0.07 -1.63 -10.13
N THR A 20 1.03 -2.48 -10.44
CA THR A 20 2.36 -2.09 -10.90
C THR A 20 2.56 -2.64 -12.30
N LYS A 21 3.58 -2.15 -13.01
CA LYS A 21 3.90 -2.64 -14.36
C LYS A 21 4.05 -4.17 -14.44
N ASP A 22 4.53 -4.79 -13.36
CA ASP A 22 4.92 -6.19 -13.34
C ASP A 22 3.98 -7.07 -12.49
N GLN A 23 3.08 -6.46 -11.71
CA GLN A 23 2.26 -7.19 -10.73
C GLN A 23 0.98 -6.44 -10.35
N ASP A 24 -0.11 -7.20 -10.24
CA ASP A 24 -1.33 -6.81 -9.54
C ASP A 24 -1.41 -7.47 -8.16
N ILE A 25 -1.70 -6.69 -7.12
CA ILE A 25 -1.84 -7.14 -5.74
C ILE A 25 -3.23 -6.75 -5.26
N PHE A 26 -4.00 -7.72 -4.75
CA PHE A 26 -5.29 -7.49 -4.13
C PHE A 26 -5.18 -7.74 -2.63
N MET A 27 -5.62 -6.79 -1.81
CA MET A 27 -5.56 -6.86 -0.34
C MET A 27 -6.94 -6.59 0.26
N LEU A 28 -7.43 -7.53 1.06
CA LEU A 28 -8.65 -7.42 1.87
C LEU A 28 -8.43 -6.55 3.11
N ILE A 29 -9.24 -5.53 3.33
CA ILE A 29 -9.05 -4.60 4.46
C ILE A 29 -9.06 -5.29 5.82
N GLU A 30 -9.86 -6.35 5.97
CA GLU A 30 -9.99 -7.10 7.23
C GLU A 30 -8.78 -7.99 7.57
N LYS A 31 -7.85 -8.20 6.63
CA LYS A 31 -6.67 -9.06 6.82
C LYS A 31 -5.44 -8.19 7.06
N ASP A 32 -4.69 -8.49 8.12
CA ASP A 32 -3.33 -7.98 8.26
C ASP A 32 -2.45 -8.56 7.15
N TYR A 33 -2.05 -7.71 6.21
CA TYR A 33 -1.08 -8.08 5.19
C TYR A 33 0.33 -7.69 5.65
N PRO A 34 1.28 -8.64 5.67
CA PRO A 34 2.68 -8.32 5.89
C PRO A 34 3.25 -7.66 4.63
N LEU A 35 2.92 -6.38 4.43
CA LEU A 35 3.54 -5.55 3.40
C LEU A 35 5.04 -5.50 3.67
N ARG A 36 5.84 -5.99 2.72
CA ARG A 36 7.29 -5.90 2.82
C ARG A 36 7.70 -4.43 2.86
N LYS A 37 8.64 -4.07 3.73
CA LYS A 37 9.15 -2.70 3.87
C LYS A 37 9.59 -2.08 2.53
N GLY A 38 10.24 -2.86 1.66
CA GLY A 38 10.65 -2.40 0.33
C GLY A 38 9.47 -1.98 -0.56
N LEU A 39 8.36 -2.72 -0.50
CA LEU A 39 7.13 -2.39 -1.23
C LEU A 39 6.47 -1.13 -0.64
N ALA A 40 6.41 -1.02 0.69
CA ALA A 40 5.86 0.16 1.36
C ALA A 40 6.64 1.45 1.01
N ILE A 41 7.97 1.39 1.00
CA ILE A 41 8.83 2.51 0.58
C ILE A 41 8.60 2.87 -0.88
N ALA A 42 8.46 1.88 -1.77
CA ALA A 42 8.15 2.12 -3.18
C ALA A 42 6.80 2.83 -3.35
N MET A 43 5.77 2.38 -2.62
CA MET A 43 4.43 2.97 -2.65
C MET A 43 4.41 4.44 -2.21
N ILE A 44 5.20 4.80 -1.18
CA ILE A 44 5.36 6.21 -0.78
C ILE A 44 6.16 7.00 -1.82
N SER A 45 7.25 6.41 -2.33
CA SER A 45 8.20 7.07 -3.24
C SER A 45 7.60 7.37 -4.62
N TYR A 46 6.70 6.51 -5.11
CA TYR A 46 6.06 6.67 -6.41
C TYR A 46 4.79 7.52 -6.39
N LYS A 47 4.52 8.26 -5.29
CA LYS A 47 3.30 9.07 -5.09
C LYS A 47 2.04 8.28 -5.40
N LEU A 48 1.60 7.49 -4.43
CA LEU A 48 0.33 6.76 -4.47
C LEU A 48 -0.79 7.64 -5.06
N GLN A 49 -1.26 7.30 -6.26
CA GLN A 49 -2.42 7.95 -6.86
C GLN A 49 -3.64 7.18 -6.41
N VAL A 50 -4.51 7.88 -5.70
CA VAL A 50 -5.65 7.28 -5.03
C VAL A 50 -6.92 7.88 -5.62
N GLU A 51 -7.82 7.01 -6.09
CA GLU A 51 -9.02 7.44 -6.80
C GLU A 51 -10.15 7.93 -5.85
N ILE A 52 -10.21 7.50 -4.57
CA ILE A 52 -11.39 7.73 -3.70
C ILE A 52 -11.05 8.11 -2.25
N TYR A 53 -10.80 9.40 -1.97
CA TYR A 53 -10.46 9.86 -0.60
C TYR A 53 -11.47 9.39 0.48
N SER A 54 -11.08 8.40 1.29
CA SER A 54 -11.95 7.79 2.30
C SER A 54 -11.21 7.50 3.62
N LEU A 55 -11.96 7.24 4.70
CA LEU A 55 -11.38 6.87 6.00
C LEU A 55 -10.51 5.60 5.91
N MET A 56 -10.90 4.66 5.05
CA MET A 56 -10.17 3.40 4.83
C MET A 56 -8.81 3.66 4.17
N GLU A 57 -8.73 4.63 3.26
CA GLU A 57 -7.47 5.00 2.64
C GLU A 57 -6.54 5.72 3.61
N ASN A 58 -7.08 6.57 4.47
CA ASN A 58 -6.27 7.21 5.51
C ASN A 58 -5.67 6.17 6.48
N ASP A 59 -6.44 5.15 6.87
CA ASP A 59 -5.93 4.04 7.69
C ASP A 59 -4.81 3.28 6.97
N LEU A 60 -5.00 2.98 5.68
CA LEU A 60 -4.02 2.29 4.88
C LEU A 60 -2.74 3.12 4.68
N ILE A 61 -2.85 4.40 4.34
CA ILE A 61 -1.70 5.31 4.19
C ILE A 61 -0.91 5.36 5.50
N LEU A 62 -1.61 5.42 6.63
CA LEU A 62 -0.99 5.40 7.95
C LEU A 62 -0.26 4.07 8.22
N LYS A 63 -0.85 2.92 7.84
CA LYS A 63 -0.19 1.60 7.93
C LYS A 63 1.07 1.54 7.08
N ILE A 64 1.02 1.98 5.82
CA ILE A 64 2.19 2.01 4.91
C ILE A 64 3.29 2.90 5.48
N TYR A 65 2.92 4.08 6.00
CA TYR A 65 3.85 5.00 6.65
C TYR A 65 4.54 4.36 7.86
N LYS A 66 3.76 3.69 8.73
CA LYS A 66 4.30 2.97 9.90
C LYS A 66 5.29 1.89 9.48
N ILE A 67 4.95 1.05 8.50
CA ILE A 67 5.83 -0.03 8.00
C ILE A 67 7.11 0.53 7.36
N SER A 68 6.99 1.62 6.61
CA SER A 68 8.13 2.26 5.94
C SER A 68 9.11 2.88 6.94
N ASN A 69 8.59 3.46 8.03
CA ASN A 69 9.39 4.12 9.05
C ASN A 69 9.79 3.22 10.23
N TYR A 70 9.28 1.99 10.30
CA TYR A 70 9.67 1.06 11.36
C TYR A 70 11.16 0.72 11.23
N PRO A 71 12.00 0.97 12.25
CA PRO A 71 13.41 0.57 12.20
C PRO A 71 13.49 -0.94 12.00
N ARG A 72 14.47 -1.43 11.23
CA ARG A 72 14.72 -2.87 11.21
C ARG A 72 15.10 -3.22 12.64
N GLU A 73 14.30 -4.02 13.34
CA GLU A 73 14.84 -4.77 14.47
C GLU A 73 16.00 -5.56 13.86
N GLN A 74 17.22 -5.19 14.24
CA GLN A 74 18.32 -6.13 14.18
C GLN A 74 17.92 -7.17 15.22
N ASP A 75 17.36 -8.28 14.75
CA ASP A 75 17.42 -9.52 15.51
C ASP A 75 18.91 -9.75 15.77
N ASP A 76 19.34 -9.53 17.02
CA ASP A 76 20.65 -9.95 17.53
C ASP A 76 20.76 -11.48 17.54
#